data_AF-A0A0N4X0P4-F1
#
_entry.id   AF-A0A0N4X0P4-F1
#
_cell.length_a   1.000
_cell.length_b   1.000
_cell.length_c   1.000
_cell.angle_alpha   90.00
_cell.angle_beta   90.00
_cell.angle_gamma   90.00
#
_symmetry.space_group_name_H-M   'P 1'
#
loop_
_entity.id
_entity.type
_entity.pdbx_description
1 polymer ?
#
loop_
_entity_poly.entity_id
_entity_poly.type
_entity_poly.pdbx_seq_one_letter_code
_entity_poly.pdbx_strand_id
1 'polypeptide(L)'
;MFAMDDRLAAAFKAMVPAKKKNKAAAQAAAAFRLKLADLLLFTISSQDTPTSIKIIEVADKQVISLLDKLIVEGSGISNPTLISTVAALCSFIFSLGISSDGTCSETVLSAFVGLFERFMAQEDGMIGCELAIAAVIKHPEPFVPRASVFLKAGFNEEYRVFRRTEAVLCLAGMMNKAVVLKAPVEKSVVKGLAKASSEYLQTSMTEPQTIKPRYFASVLKLLLSAASSVGDELKPTLQKYLKLDVALENEQIWNEVSKKVNSACQQVSLDGGARK
;
A
#
# COMPACT_ATOMS: atom_id res chain seq x y z
N MET A 1 -14.75 -23.40 -39.74
CA MET A 1 -14.24 -23.60 -38.37
C MET A 1 -12.83 -24.13 -38.52
N PHE A 2 -11.81 -23.28 -38.35
CA PHE A 2 -10.42 -23.65 -38.66
C PHE A 2 -9.84 -24.52 -37.54
N ALA A 3 -9.49 -25.77 -37.87
CA ALA A 3 -8.80 -26.68 -36.98
C ALA A 3 -7.35 -26.20 -36.78
N MET A 4 -6.98 -25.94 -35.52
CA MET A 4 -5.62 -25.57 -35.14
C MET A 4 -4.72 -26.80 -35.29
N ASP A 5 -3.65 -26.68 -36.07
CA ASP A 5 -2.67 -27.73 -36.35
C ASP A 5 -2.06 -28.30 -35.05
N ASP A 6 -2.18 -29.61 -34.85
CA ASP A 6 -1.70 -30.33 -33.65
C ASP A 6 -0.20 -30.12 -33.38
N ARG A 7 0.57 -29.76 -34.42
CA ARG A 7 2.00 -29.44 -34.29
C ARG A 7 2.23 -28.10 -33.57
N LEU A 8 1.32 -27.14 -33.74
CA LEU A 8 1.36 -25.83 -33.06
C LEU A 8 0.99 -25.97 -31.59
N ALA A 9 0.01 -26.83 -31.28
CA ALA A 9 -0.37 -27.16 -29.90
C ALA A 9 0.77 -27.88 -29.15
N ALA A 10 1.53 -28.75 -29.84
CA ALA A 10 2.70 -29.41 -29.28
C ALA A 10 3.86 -28.41 -29.01
N ALA A 11 4.10 -27.46 -29.92
CA ALA A 11 5.10 -26.40 -29.73
C ALA A 11 4.74 -25.47 -28.55
N PHE A 12 3.46 -25.12 -28.37
CA PHE A 12 3.00 -24.35 -27.21
C PHE A 12 3.18 -25.08 -25.88
N LYS A 13 2.99 -26.41 -25.84
CA LYS A 13 3.26 -27.22 -24.64
C LYS A 13 4.76 -27.32 -24.32
N ALA A 14 5.62 -27.27 -25.33
CA ALA A 14 7.08 -27.31 -25.16
C ALA A 14 7.68 -25.97 -24.70
N MET A 15 7.02 -24.84 -24.97
CA MET A 15 7.49 -23.49 -24.57
C MET A 15 7.06 -23.06 -23.16
N VAL A 16 6.18 -23.80 -22.50
CA VAL A 16 5.89 -23.57 -21.08
C VAL A 16 7.00 -24.24 -20.26
N PRO A 17 7.83 -23.49 -19.51
CA PRO A 17 8.75 -24.13 -18.59
C PRO A 17 7.92 -24.93 -17.60
N ALA A 18 8.14 -26.24 -17.57
CA ALA A 18 7.57 -27.15 -16.59
C ALA A 18 8.14 -26.84 -15.20
N LYS A 19 7.76 -25.70 -14.62
CA LYS A 19 7.77 -25.57 -13.17
C LYS A 19 6.63 -26.46 -12.68
N LYS A 20 6.98 -27.67 -12.28
CA LYS A 20 6.24 -28.43 -11.26
C LYS A 20 6.00 -27.47 -10.10
N LYS A 21 4.88 -26.71 -10.12
CA LYS A 21 4.31 -26.11 -8.92
C LYS A 21 4.01 -27.30 -8.05
N ASN A 22 4.85 -27.51 -7.04
CA ASN A 22 4.78 -28.66 -6.17
C ASN A 22 3.44 -28.55 -5.42
N LYS A 23 2.39 -29.16 -5.98
CA LYS A 23 1.00 -29.03 -5.52
C LYS A 23 0.89 -29.42 -4.05
N ALA A 24 1.75 -30.36 -3.62
CA ALA A 24 1.99 -30.75 -2.25
C ALA A 24 2.56 -29.61 -1.38
N ALA A 25 3.52 -28.81 -1.85
CA ALA A 25 4.06 -27.67 -1.10
C ALA A 25 3.05 -26.51 -1.00
N ALA A 26 2.26 -26.27 -2.05
CA ALA A 26 1.19 -25.28 -2.03
C ALA A 26 0.04 -25.71 -1.08
N GLN A 27 -0.34 -26.99 -1.10
CA GLN A 27 -1.29 -27.55 -0.14
C GLN A 27 -0.73 -27.55 1.28
N ALA A 28 0.55 -27.89 1.47
CA ALA A 28 1.21 -27.87 2.77
C ALA A 28 1.29 -26.44 3.34
N ALA A 29 1.60 -25.44 2.51
CA ALA A 29 1.61 -24.04 2.94
C ALA A 29 0.20 -23.53 3.27
N ALA A 30 -0.82 -23.91 2.50
CA ALA A 30 -2.21 -23.59 2.81
C ALA A 30 -2.67 -24.25 4.11
N ALA A 31 -2.36 -25.53 4.31
CA ALA A 31 -2.64 -26.27 5.53
C ALA A 31 -1.89 -25.71 6.73
N PHE A 32 -0.64 -25.27 6.55
CA PHE A 32 0.15 -24.62 7.59
C PHE A 32 -0.45 -23.27 7.99
N ARG A 33 -0.89 -22.44 7.02
CA ARG A 33 -1.57 -21.16 7.30
C ARG A 33 -2.88 -21.35 8.03
N LEU A 34 -3.70 -22.31 7.59
CA LEU A 34 -4.93 -22.67 8.29
C LEU A 34 -4.62 -23.12 9.71
N LYS A 35 -3.65 -24.01 9.90
CA LYS A 35 -3.24 -24.45 11.25
C LYS A 35 -2.64 -23.34 12.11
N LEU A 36 -1.89 -22.39 11.53
CA LEU A 36 -1.30 -21.28 12.27
C LEU A 36 -2.38 -20.26 12.66
N ALA A 37 -3.31 -19.97 11.74
CA ALA A 37 -4.47 -19.13 11.99
C ALA A 37 -5.42 -19.77 13.01
N ASP A 38 -5.66 -21.08 12.92
CA ASP A 38 -6.46 -21.86 13.88
C ASP A 38 -5.76 -21.92 15.23
N LEU A 39 -4.43 -22.06 15.29
CA LEU A 39 -3.68 -22.05 16.53
C LEU A 39 -3.72 -20.68 17.21
N LEU A 40 -3.60 -19.60 16.44
CA LEU A 40 -3.75 -18.23 16.90
C LEU A 40 -5.21 -17.95 17.34
N LEU A 41 -6.21 -18.35 16.57
CA LEU A 41 -7.62 -18.21 16.95
C LEU A 41 -7.94 -19.02 18.20
N PHE A 42 -7.44 -20.24 18.31
CA PHE A 42 -7.66 -21.14 19.45
C PHE A 42 -7.04 -20.57 20.73
N THR A 43 -5.83 -20.01 20.64
CA THR A 43 -5.19 -19.32 21.76
C THR A 43 -5.87 -18.00 22.14
N ILE A 44 -6.58 -17.35 21.21
CA ILE A 44 -7.30 -16.11 21.49
C ILE A 44 -8.75 -16.37 21.96
N SER A 45 -9.39 -17.47 21.52
CA SER A 45 -10.84 -17.69 21.67
C SER A 45 -11.23 -18.75 22.73
N SER A 46 -10.30 -19.57 23.21
CA SER A 46 -10.64 -20.60 24.21
C SER A 46 -10.96 -19.98 25.58
N GLN A 47 -12.05 -20.44 26.22
CA GLN A 47 -12.48 -19.99 27.55
C GLN A 47 -11.55 -20.48 28.67
N ASP A 48 -10.84 -21.58 28.43
CA ASP A 48 -9.81 -22.15 29.33
C ASP A 48 -8.44 -21.48 29.15
N THR A 49 -8.33 -20.54 28.20
CA THR A 49 -7.11 -19.77 28.02
C THR A 49 -6.97 -18.82 29.21
N PRO A 50 -5.90 -18.93 30.01
CA PRO A 50 -5.65 -18.03 31.12
C PRO A 50 -5.78 -16.58 30.66
N THR A 51 -6.34 -15.70 31.50
CA THR A 51 -6.42 -14.27 31.19
C THR A 51 -5.06 -13.68 30.84
N SER A 52 -3.96 -14.29 31.31
CA SER A 52 -2.57 -13.99 30.94
C SER A 52 -2.16 -14.32 29.50
N ILE A 53 -2.97 -15.06 28.74
CA ILE A 53 -2.75 -15.44 27.34
C ILE A 53 -3.80 -14.80 26.41
N LYS A 54 -4.97 -14.40 26.94
CA LYS A 54 -5.88 -13.48 26.25
C LYS A 54 -5.18 -12.13 26.13
N ILE A 55 -4.54 -11.86 24.98
CA ILE A 55 -3.68 -10.69 24.66
C ILE A 55 -3.84 -9.57 25.69
N ILE A 56 -3.14 -9.73 26.82
CA ILE A 56 -2.85 -8.67 27.74
C ILE A 56 -1.81 -7.87 26.98
N GLU A 57 -2.14 -6.62 26.65
CA GLU A 57 -1.26 -5.61 26.06
C GLU A 57 0.15 -6.11 25.77
N VAL A 58 0.42 -6.45 24.51
CA VAL A 58 1.78 -6.84 24.10
C VAL A 58 2.65 -5.60 24.26
N ALA A 59 3.65 -5.68 25.13
CA ALA A 59 4.51 -4.52 25.37
C ALA A 59 5.18 -4.06 24.06
N ASP A 60 5.28 -2.76 23.84
CA ASP A 60 5.89 -2.14 22.65
C ASP A 60 7.21 -2.82 22.24
N LYS A 61 8.08 -3.11 23.22
CA LYS A 61 9.36 -3.77 23.01
C LYS A 61 9.24 -5.15 22.35
N GLN A 62 8.20 -5.91 22.68
CA GLN A 62 7.94 -7.22 22.09
C GLN A 62 7.42 -7.08 20.65
N VAL A 63 6.51 -6.13 20.40
CA VAL A 63 6.02 -5.82 19.05
C VAL A 63 7.19 -5.44 18.13
N ILE A 64 8.06 -4.54 18.59
CA ILE A 64 9.24 -4.10 17.85
C ILE A 64 10.21 -5.27 17.62
N SER A 65 10.45 -6.11 18.64
CA SER A 65 11.31 -7.29 18.48
C SER A 65 10.76 -8.29 17.45
N LEU A 66 9.44 -8.47 17.38
CA LEU A 66 8.81 -9.31 16.37
C LEU A 66 8.94 -8.69 14.97
N LEU A 67 8.77 -7.38 14.85
CA LEU A 67 8.97 -6.63 13.61
C LEU A 67 10.41 -6.81 13.10
N ASP A 68 11.41 -6.61 13.96
CA ASP A 68 12.83 -6.74 13.60
C ASP A 68 13.14 -8.15 13.07
N LYS A 69 12.65 -9.19 13.76
CA LYS A 69 12.79 -10.59 13.29
C LYS A 69 12.12 -10.81 11.95
N LEU A 70 10.90 -10.28 11.76
CA LEU A 70 10.18 -10.41 10.49
C LEU A 70 10.91 -9.68 9.35
N ILE A 71 11.55 -8.53 9.61
CA ILE A 71 12.36 -7.82 8.62
C ILE A 71 13.55 -8.67 8.18
N VAL A 72 14.27 -9.27 9.14
CA VAL A 72 15.41 -10.16 8.84
C VAL A 72 14.98 -11.36 8.01
N GLU A 73 13.93 -12.08 8.43
CA GLU A 73 13.45 -13.28 7.75
C GLU A 73 12.73 -12.96 6.42
N GLY A 74 12.09 -11.80 6.32
CA GLY A 74 11.35 -11.34 5.15
C GLY A 74 12.23 -10.75 4.05
N SER A 75 13.46 -10.38 4.36
CA SER A 75 14.38 -9.74 3.43
C SER A 75 14.81 -10.69 2.32
N GLY A 76 14.76 -10.22 1.06
CA GLY A 76 15.19 -11.00 -0.09
C GLY A 76 14.25 -12.13 -0.53
N ILE A 77 13.08 -12.27 0.10
CA ILE A 77 12.06 -13.22 -0.37
C ILE A 77 11.56 -12.80 -1.75
N SER A 78 11.65 -13.71 -2.72
CA SER A 78 11.14 -13.51 -4.08
C SER A 78 9.88 -14.33 -4.40
N ASN A 79 9.52 -15.27 -3.52
CA ASN A 79 8.33 -16.10 -3.71
C ASN A 79 7.06 -15.29 -3.37
N PRO A 80 6.14 -15.05 -4.33
CA PRO A 80 4.97 -14.20 -4.11
C PRO A 80 4.06 -14.68 -2.96
N THR A 81 3.97 -16.00 -2.78
CA THR A 81 3.17 -16.62 -1.73
C THR A 81 3.77 -16.35 -0.35
N LEU A 82 5.09 -16.34 -0.23
CA LEU A 82 5.78 -15.98 1.01
C LEU A 82 5.74 -14.48 1.27
N ILE A 83 5.93 -13.64 0.23
CA ILE A 83 5.79 -12.18 0.32
C ILE A 83 4.43 -11.79 0.91
N SER A 84 3.35 -12.38 0.39
CA SER A 84 1.99 -12.15 0.91
C SER A 84 1.84 -12.60 2.37
N THR A 85 2.52 -13.68 2.78
CA THR A 85 2.47 -14.17 4.17
C THR A 85 3.21 -13.21 5.10
N VAL A 86 4.39 -12.75 4.69
CA VAL A 86 5.19 -11.77 5.44
C VAL A 86 4.44 -10.45 5.58
N ALA A 87 3.78 -9.98 4.52
CA ALA A 87 2.91 -8.81 4.59
C ALA A 87 1.75 -9.02 5.60
N ALA A 88 1.07 -10.16 5.57
CA ALA A 88 0.00 -10.46 6.51
C ALA A 88 0.51 -10.53 7.96
N LEU A 89 1.68 -11.13 8.20
CA LEU A 89 2.33 -11.15 9.50
C LEU A 89 2.73 -9.74 9.96
N CYS A 90 3.22 -8.89 9.06
CA CYS A 90 3.57 -7.50 9.36
C CYS A 90 2.35 -6.70 9.85
N SER A 91 1.22 -6.79 9.13
CA SER A 91 -0.03 -6.16 9.58
C SER A 91 -0.51 -6.74 10.90
N PHE A 92 -0.41 -8.05 11.10
CA PHE A 92 -0.78 -8.70 12.36
C PHE A 92 0.08 -8.21 13.53
N ILE A 93 1.41 -8.17 13.37
CA ILE A 93 2.32 -7.65 14.39
C ILE A 93 1.97 -6.20 14.74
N PHE A 94 1.69 -5.37 13.74
CA PHE A 94 1.25 -3.99 14.01
C PHE A 94 -0.03 -3.95 14.84
N SER A 95 -1.02 -4.81 14.51
CA SER A 95 -2.29 -4.87 15.24
C SER A 95 -2.15 -5.26 16.72
N LEU A 96 -1.06 -5.94 17.11
CA LEU A 96 -0.76 -6.23 18.52
C LEU A 96 -0.41 -4.98 19.33
N GLY A 97 0.05 -3.91 18.66
CA GLY A 97 0.34 -2.61 19.28
C GLY A 97 -0.81 -1.61 19.21
N ILE A 98 -1.97 -2.02 18.67
CA ILE A 98 -3.18 -1.19 18.62
C ILE A 98 -4.05 -1.53 19.84
N SER A 99 -4.39 -0.53 20.64
CA SER A 99 -5.30 -0.68 21.78
C SER A 99 -6.76 -0.81 21.34
N SER A 100 -7.63 -1.17 22.28
CA SER A 100 -9.07 -1.40 22.00
C SER A 100 -9.82 -0.17 21.48
N ASP A 101 -9.32 1.03 21.75
CA ASP A 101 -9.85 2.30 21.24
C ASP A 101 -9.32 2.67 19.84
N GLY A 102 -8.47 1.83 19.25
CA GLY A 102 -7.89 2.02 17.92
C GLY A 102 -6.66 2.93 17.90
N THR A 103 -6.12 3.31 19.06
CA THR A 103 -4.87 4.07 19.14
C THR A 103 -3.65 3.15 19.13
N CYS A 104 -2.50 3.66 18.71
CA CYS A 104 -1.23 2.93 18.68
C CYS A 104 -0.20 3.73 19.46
N SER A 105 0.64 3.07 20.24
CA SER A 105 1.74 3.74 20.93
C SER A 105 2.68 4.41 19.92
N GLU A 106 3.22 5.57 20.30
CA GLU A 106 4.14 6.32 19.44
C GLU A 106 5.42 5.53 19.14
N THR A 107 5.88 4.71 20.09
CA THR A 107 7.05 3.83 19.90
C THR A 107 6.82 2.83 18.77
N VAL A 108 5.69 2.12 18.79
CA VAL A 108 5.35 1.13 17.76
C VAL A 108 5.09 1.84 16.43
N LEU A 109 4.33 2.93 16.43
CA LEU A 109 4.05 3.70 15.22
C LEU A 109 5.34 4.19 14.56
N SER A 110 6.28 4.75 15.34
CA SER A 110 7.59 5.19 14.87
C SER A 110 8.41 4.05 14.29
N ALA A 111 8.38 2.84 14.86
CA ALA A 111 9.10 1.69 14.30
C ALA A 111 8.58 1.29 12.91
N PHE A 112 7.27 1.29 12.71
CA PHE A 112 6.67 0.98 11.41
C PHE A 112 6.84 2.11 10.38
N VAL A 113 6.83 3.37 10.82
CA VAL A 113 7.20 4.50 9.96
C VAL A 113 8.68 4.40 9.56
N GLY A 114 9.57 4.03 10.49
CA GLY A 114 10.98 3.81 10.21
C GLY A 114 11.23 2.67 9.21
N LEU A 115 10.46 1.58 9.28
CA LEU A 115 10.49 0.52 8.25
C LEU A 115 10.14 1.08 6.85
N PHE A 116 9.09 1.90 6.76
CA PHE A 116 8.72 2.57 5.51
C PHE A 116 9.84 3.50 5.01
N GLU A 117 10.43 4.31 5.89
CA GLU A 117 11.53 5.23 5.53
C GLU A 117 12.77 4.48 5.03
N ARG A 118 13.16 3.37 5.69
CA ARG A 118 14.24 2.49 5.22
C ARG A 118 13.96 1.91 3.84
N PHE A 119 12.72 1.51 3.57
CA PHE A 119 12.28 1.09 2.23
C PHE A 119 12.41 2.24 1.20
N MET A 120 12.08 3.48 1.57
CA MET A 120 12.23 4.65 0.71
C MET A 120 13.70 5.04 0.48
N ALA A 121 14.60 4.81 1.44
CA ALA A 121 16.02 5.11 1.30
C ALA A 121 16.84 4.00 0.60
N GLN A 122 16.36 2.75 0.58
CA GLN A 122 17.14 1.55 0.19
C GLN A 122 18.41 1.31 1.02
N GLU A 123 18.42 1.67 2.31
CA GLU A 123 19.62 1.43 3.14
C GLU A 123 20.12 -0.03 3.03
N ASP A 124 19.20 -0.99 2.94
CA ASP A 124 19.54 -2.42 2.87
C ASP A 124 19.23 -3.07 1.52
N GLY A 125 18.58 -2.36 0.58
CA GLY A 125 18.17 -2.86 -0.75
C GLY A 125 17.20 -4.06 -0.79
N MET A 126 16.93 -4.70 0.34
CA MET A 126 16.28 -6.02 0.45
C MET A 126 14.88 -5.98 1.06
N ILE A 127 14.44 -4.82 1.55
CA ILE A 127 13.10 -4.63 2.10
C ILE A 127 12.09 -4.62 0.95
N GLY A 128 11.23 -5.64 0.90
CA GLY A 128 10.12 -5.73 -0.05
C GLY A 128 9.05 -4.68 0.22
N CYS A 129 8.42 -4.16 -0.84
CA CYS A 129 7.40 -3.12 -0.67
C CYS A 129 6.19 -3.62 0.10
N GLU A 130 5.74 -4.87 -0.13
CA GLU A 130 4.58 -5.44 0.54
C GLU A 130 4.79 -5.52 2.05
N LEU A 131 6.02 -5.82 2.50
CA LEU A 131 6.37 -5.78 3.92
C LEU A 131 6.30 -4.35 4.46
N ALA A 132 6.91 -3.40 3.74
CA ALA A 132 7.06 -2.01 4.20
C ALA A 132 5.73 -1.26 4.35
N ILE A 133 4.73 -1.60 3.53
CA ILE A 133 3.45 -0.86 3.50
C ILE A 133 2.27 -1.67 4.07
N ALA A 134 2.46 -2.94 4.41
CA ALA A 134 1.37 -3.83 4.84
C ALA A 134 0.57 -3.27 6.01
N ALA A 135 1.25 -2.77 7.05
CA ALA A 135 0.59 -2.19 8.22
C ALA A 135 -0.25 -0.97 7.83
N VAL A 136 0.32 -0.08 7.00
CA VAL A 136 -0.32 1.16 6.54
C VAL A 136 -1.57 0.88 5.69
N ILE A 137 -1.51 -0.11 4.81
CA ILE A 137 -2.65 -0.49 3.98
C ILE A 137 -3.77 -1.11 4.83
N LYS A 138 -3.42 -1.96 5.80
CA LYS A 138 -4.40 -2.70 6.59
C LYS A 138 -5.03 -1.87 7.71
N HIS A 139 -4.24 -0.98 8.32
CA HIS A 139 -4.60 -0.16 9.45
C HIS A 139 -4.15 1.30 9.20
N PRO A 140 -4.80 2.03 8.28
CA PRO A 140 -4.37 3.38 7.90
C PRO A 140 -4.60 4.44 8.98
N GLU A 141 -5.59 4.26 9.87
CA GLU A 141 -5.99 5.26 10.87
C GLU A 141 -4.82 5.74 11.76
N PRO A 142 -4.01 4.86 12.38
CA PRO A 142 -2.91 5.29 13.26
C PRO A 142 -1.80 6.06 12.52
N PHE A 143 -1.71 5.94 11.19
CA PHE A 143 -0.68 6.61 10.41
C PHE A 143 -1.08 8.00 9.92
N VAL A 144 -2.34 8.43 10.08
CA VAL A 144 -2.80 9.75 9.64
C VAL A 144 -1.98 10.91 10.23
N PRO A 145 -1.61 10.91 11.54
CA PRO A 145 -0.73 11.94 12.10
C PRO A 145 0.66 12.00 11.43
N ARG A 146 1.08 10.90 10.79
CA ARG A 146 2.36 10.76 10.08
C ARG A 146 2.23 10.91 8.56
N ALA A 147 1.05 11.30 8.05
CA ALA A 147 0.78 11.45 6.63
C ALA A 147 1.78 12.37 5.88
N SER A 148 2.38 13.34 6.58
CA SER A 148 3.41 14.23 6.02
C SER A 148 4.67 13.48 5.56
N VAL A 149 5.03 12.37 6.20
CA VAL A 149 6.15 11.50 5.80
C VAL A 149 5.87 10.87 4.44
N PHE A 150 4.67 10.28 4.28
CA PHE A 150 4.22 9.65 3.04
C PHE A 150 4.05 10.66 1.91
N LEU A 151 3.57 11.87 2.22
CA LEU A 151 3.47 12.96 1.26
C LEU A 151 4.85 13.36 0.71
N LYS A 152 5.83 13.61 1.59
CA LYS A 152 7.19 13.96 1.18
C LYS A 152 7.82 12.83 0.37
N ALA A 153 7.66 11.58 0.81
CA ALA A 153 8.17 10.40 0.13
C ALA A 153 7.53 10.16 -1.25
N GLY A 154 6.22 10.40 -1.39
CA GLY A 154 5.49 10.23 -2.64
C GLY A 154 5.95 11.17 -3.73
N PHE A 155 6.26 12.42 -3.37
CA PHE A 155 6.62 13.47 -4.34
C PHE A 155 8.12 13.77 -4.43
N ASN A 156 8.99 13.08 -3.67
CA ASN A 156 10.43 13.22 -3.81
C ASN A 156 10.94 12.58 -5.12
N GLU A 157 11.51 13.37 -6.02
CA GLU A 157 12.00 12.91 -7.32
C GLU A 157 13.27 12.06 -7.26
N GLU A 158 14.02 12.13 -6.17
CA GLU A 158 15.21 11.29 -5.92
C GLU A 158 14.83 9.82 -5.70
N TYR A 159 13.58 9.56 -5.27
CA TYR A 159 13.08 8.22 -5.07
C TYR A 159 12.59 7.59 -6.37
N ARG A 160 12.86 6.28 -6.51
CA ARG A 160 12.36 5.51 -7.67
C ARG A 160 10.85 5.62 -7.76
N VAL A 161 10.33 5.82 -8.98
CA VAL A 161 8.89 6.00 -9.24
C VAL A 161 8.00 4.92 -8.63
N PHE A 162 8.46 3.67 -8.60
CA PHE A 162 7.72 2.57 -7.97
C PHE A 162 7.44 2.84 -6.48
N ARG A 163 8.45 3.30 -5.73
CA ARG A 163 8.34 3.53 -4.29
C ARG A 163 7.52 4.79 -3.97
N ARG A 164 7.71 5.83 -4.79
CA ARG A 164 6.84 7.00 -4.83
C ARG A 164 5.37 6.61 -5.04
N THR A 165 5.11 5.65 -5.94
CA THR A 165 3.76 5.14 -6.22
C THR A 165 3.16 4.49 -4.98
N GLU A 166 3.88 3.61 -4.29
CA GLU A 166 3.38 2.99 -3.05
C GLU A 166 3.16 4.02 -1.93
N ALA A 167 4.04 5.00 -1.77
CA ALA A 167 3.88 6.10 -0.81
C ALA A 167 2.60 6.92 -1.07
N VAL A 168 2.34 7.27 -2.34
CA VAL A 168 1.10 7.97 -2.75
C VAL A 168 -0.13 7.10 -2.50
N LEU A 169 -0.05 5.79 -2.74
CA LEU A 169 -1.17 4.87 -2.46
C LEU A 169 -1.45 4.72 -0.96
N CYS A 170 -0.42 4.64 -0.11
CA CYS A 170 -0.56 4.69 1.34
C CYS A 170 -1.26 5.97 1.78
N LEU A 171 -0.80 7.12 1.27
CA LEU A 171 -1.42 8.40 1.57
C LEU A 171 -2.88 8.46 1.09
N ALA A 172 -3.19 7.90 -0.08
CA ALA A 172 -4.58 7.83 -0.58
C ALA A 172 -5.46 6.97 0.35
N GLY A 173 -4.92 5.88 0.92
CA GLY A 173 -5.59 5.09 1.94
C GLY A 173 -5.90 5.89 3.21
N MET A 174 -4.96 6.71 3.67
CA MET A 174 -5.15 7.62 4.81
C MET A 174 -6.21 8.70 4.51
N MET A 175 -6.31 9.15 3.27
CA MET A 175 -7.30 10.13 2.82
C MET A 175 -8.66 9.51 2.51
N ASN A 176 -8.88 8.21 2.78
CA ASN A 176 -10.19 7.59 2.58
C ASN A 176 -11.22 8.13 3.57
N LYS A 177 -12.46 8.34 3.12
CA LYS A 177 -13.55 8.88 3.94
C LYS A 177 -13.75 8.16 5.27
N ALA A 178 -13.69 6.83 5.29
CA ALA A 178 -13.88 6.05 6.52
C ALA A 178 -12.73 6.26 7.53
N VAL A 179 -11.54 6.59 7.03
CA VAL A 179 -10.33 6.82 7.83
C VAL A 179 -10.31 8.26 8.35
N VAL A 180 -10.52 9.24 7.47
CA VAL A 180 -10.52 10.67 7.82
C VAL A 180 -11.61 11.02 8.85
N LEU A 181 -12.76 10.32 8.81
CA LEU A 181 -13.82 10.47 9.80
C LEU A 181 -13.39 10.06 11.22
N LYS A 182 -12.45 9.12 11.35
CA LYS A 182 -11.94 8.64 12.64
C LYS A 182 -10.69 9.37 13.08
N ALA A 183 -9.83 9.72 12.13
CA ALA A 183 -8.55 10.37 12.35
C ALA A 183 -8.46 11.61 11.44
N PRO A 184 -8.70 12.82 11.98
CA PRO A 184 -8.73 14.04 11.18
C PRO A 184 -7.34 14.37 10.63
N VAL A 185 -7.30 14.77 9.37
CA VAL A 185 -6.06 15.11 8.66
C VAL A 185 -5.68 16.56 8.92
N GLU A 186 -4.39 16.83 9.12
CA GLU A 186 -3.90 18.19 9.28
C GLU A 186 -4.06 19.05 8.01
N LYS A 187 -4.39 20.33 8.20
CA LYS A 187 -4.43 21.33 7.13
C LYS A 187 -3.11 21.45 6.35
N SER A 188 -1.98 21.24 7.03
CA SER A 188 -0.63 21.25 6.44
C SER A 188 -0.48 20.19 5.35
N VAL A 189 -0.98 18.97 5.61
CA VAL A 189 -0.98 17.82 4.70
C VAL A 189 -1.89 18.09 3.51
N VAL A 190 -3.12 18.58 3.72
CA VAL A 190 -4.04 18.93 2.63
C VAL A 190 -3.44 19.99 1.70
N LYS A 191 -2.84 21.04 2.28
CA LYS A 191 -2.12 22.07 1.51
C LYS A 191 -0.96 21.48 0.70
N GLY A 192 -0.13 20.64 1.32
CA GLY A 192 1.04 20.06 0.67
C GLY A 192 0.66 19.11 -0.46
N LEU A 193 -0.34 18.24 -0.23
CA LEU A 193 -0.94 17.37 -1.23
C LEU A 193 -1.47 18.15 -2.44
N ALA A 194 -2.21 19.23 -2.20
CA ALA A 194 -2.79 20.04 -3.26
C ALA A 194 -1.69 20.66 -4.15
N LYS A 195 -0.68 21.26 -3.52
CA LYS A 195 0.46 21.86 -4.21
C LYS A 195 1.25 20.83 -5.02
N ALA A 196 1.69 19.75 -4.38
CA ALA A 196 2.54 18.75 -5.02
C ALA A 196 1.82 18.03 -6.17
N SER A 197 0.52 17.75 -6.01
CA SER A 197 -0.29 17.18 -7.09
C SER A 197 -0.50 18.16 -8.23
N SER A 198 -0.75 19.44 -7.93
CA SER A 198 -0.91 20.50 -8.92
C SER A 198 0.35 20.65 -9.78
N GLU A 199 1.51 20.75 -9.14
CA GLU A 199 2.80 20.85 -9.81
C GLU A 199 3.08 19.63 -10.69
N TYR A 200 2.91 18.42 -10.15
CA TYR A 200 3.09 17.19 -10.91
C TYR A 200 2.16 17.09 -12.12
N LEU A 201 0.88 17.43 -11.96
CA LEU A 201 -0.09 17.35 -13.05
C LEU A 201 0.19 18.39 -14.13
N GLN A 202 0.55 19.62 -13.76
CA GLN A 202 0.94 20.65 -14.73
C GLN A 202 2.15 20.21 -15.55
N THR A 203 3.21 19.73 -14.90
CA THR A 203 4.39 19.19 -15.59
C THR A 203 4.02 18.01 -16.49
N SER A 204 3.14 17.14 -16.03
CA SER A 204 2.65 16.00 -16.84
C SER A 204 1.86 16.42 -18.07
N MET A 205 1.09 17.52 -18.00
CA MET A 205 0.36 18.05 -19.16
C MET A 205 1.30 18.74 -20.15
N THR A 206 2.34 19.41 -19.68
CA THR A 206 3.37 20.02 -20.54
C THR A 206 4.23 18.95 -21.24
N GLU A 207 4.46 17.81 -20.58
CA GLU A 207 5.28 16.71 -21.10
C GLU A 207 4.59 15.33 -21.05
N PRO A 208 3.50 15.10 -21.82
CA PRO A 208 2.72 13.86 -21.75
C PRO A 208 3.53 12.57 -22.00
N GLN A 209 4.62 12.67 -22.78
CA GLN A 209 5.53 11.57 -23.08
C GLN A 209 6.26 11.04 -21.85
N THR A 210 6.56 11.88 -20.84
CA THR A 210 7.34 11.49 -19.66
C THR A 210 6.49 10.80 -18.59
N ILE A 211 5.16 10.91 -18.69
CA ILE A 211 4.19 10.34 -17.75
C ILE A 211 4.46 8.86 -17.49
N LYS A 212 4.54 8.52 -16.21
CA LYS A 212 4.55 7.14 -15.70
C LYS A 212 3.11 6.77 -15.32
N PRO A 213 2.41 5.90 -16.08
CA PRO A 213 0.95 5.75 -15.96
C PRO A 213 0.45 5.38 -14.57
N ARG A 214 1.13 4.44 -13.89
CA ARG A 214 0.75 4.01 -12.53
C ARG A 214 0.90 5.10 -11.49
N TYR A 215 1.99 5.87 -11.55
CA TYR A 215 2.22 6.97 -10.62
C TYR A 215 1.18 8.08 -10.83
N PHE A 216 0.91 8.42 -12.10
CA PHE A 216 -0.13 9.39 -12.46
C PHE A 216 -1.51 8.98 -11.94
N ALA A 217 -1.90 7.73 -12.17
CA ALA A 217 -3.15 7.15 -11.67
C ALA A 217 -3.24 7.21 -10.13
N SER A 218 -2.14 6.92 -9.43
CA SER A 218 -2.09 7.01 -7.97
C SER A 218 -2.26 8.45 -7.47
N VAL A 219 -1.68 9.45 -8.16
CA VAL A 219 -1.88 10.87 -7.82
C VAL A 219 -3.34 11.28 -8.03
N LEU A 220 -3.97 10.83 -9.12
CA LEU A 220 -5.41 11.07 -9.32
C LEU A 220 -6.27 10.40 -8.25
N LYS A 221 -5.97 9.16 -7.87
CA LYS A 221 -6.67 8.47 -6.77
C LYS A 221 -6.50 9.20 -5.44
N LEU A 222 -5.31 9.71 -5.16
CA LEU A 222 -5.03 10.51 -3.97
C LEU A 222 -5.90 11.78 -3.94
N LEU A 223 -5.95 12.52 -5.05
CA LEU A 223 -6.79 13.71 -5.18
C LEU A 223 -8.28 13.39 -5.03
N LEU A 224 -8.76 12.32 -5.67
CA LEU A 224 -10.15 11.88 -5.54
C LEU A 224 -10.50 11.50 -4.09
N SER A 225 -9.60 10.77 -3.43
CA SER A 225 -9.78 10.37 -2.02
C SER A 225 -9.83 11.61 -1.12
N ALA A 226 -8.88 12.55 -1.29
CA ALA A 226 -8.88 13.79 -0.53
C ALA A 226 -10.13 14.64 -0.80
N ALA A 227 -10.48 14.90 -2.06
CA ALA A 227 -11.61 15.75 -2.42
C ALA A 227 -12.97 15.23 -1.92
N SER A 228 -13.13 13.90 -1.85
CA SER A 228 -14.37 13.26 -1.37
C SER A 228 -14.44 13.11 0.16
N SER A 229 -13.33 13.29 0.87
CA SER A 229 -13.20 12.89 2.28
C SER A 229 -12.85 14.03 3.23
N VAL A 230 -12.17 15.08 2.76
CA VAL A 230 -11.83 16.23 3.61
C VAL A 230 -13.10 16.99 4.03
N GLY A 231 -13.11 17.43 5.29
CA GLY A 231 -14.21 18.22 5.84
C GLY A 231 -14.37 19.58 5.14
N ASP A 232 -15.55 20.17 5.26
CA ASP A 232 -15.90 21.44 4.62
C ASP A 232 -14.95 22.58 5.00
N GLU A 233 -14.36 22.51 6.19
CA GLU A 233 -13.36 23.45 6.69
C GLU A 233 -12.02 23.38 5.96
N LEU A 234 -11.68 22.23 5.36
CA LEU A 234 -10.44 22.02 4.60
C LEU A 234 -10.63 22.13 3.08
N LYS A 235 -11.86 22.02 2.56
CA LYS A 235 -12.16 22.19 1.13
C LYS A 235 -11.64 23.50 0.53
N PRO A 236 -11.78 24.69 1.18
CA PRO A 236 -11.21 25.92 0.66
C PRO A 236 -9.68 25.87 0.55
N THR A 237 -9.01 25.12 1.43
CA THR A 237 -7.56 24.93 1.37
C THR A 237 -7.21 24.08 0.15
N LEU A 238 -7.91 22.96 -0.07
CA LEU A 238 -7.70 22.11 -1.23
C LEU A 238 -7.91 22.91 -2.53
N GLN A 239 -9.04 23.62 -2.65
CA GLN A 239 -9.37 24.44 -3.82
C GLN A 239 -8.34 25.54 -4.10
N LYS A 240 -7.88 26.25 -3.05
CA LYS A 240 -6.91 27.35 -3.20
C LYS A 240 -5.57 26.90 -3.79
N TYR A 241 -5.12 25.69 -3.46
CA TYR A 241 -3.78 25.21 -3.81
C TYR A 241 -3.77 24.22 -4.97
N LEU A 242 -4.91 23.63 -5.32
CA LEU A 242 -5.05 22.74 -6.47
C LEU A 242 -5.32 23.59 -7.73
N LYS A 243 -4.27 23.95 -8.46
CA LYS A 243 -4.35 24.77 -9.68
C LYS A 243 -4.33 23.88 -10.92
N LEU A 244 -5.51 23.54 -11.44
CA LEU A 244 -5.66 22.65 -12.60
C LEU A 244 -5.98 23.39 -13.90
N ASP A 245 -5.81 24.72 -13.93
CA ASP A 245 -6.20 25.58 -15.05
C ASP A 245 -5.64 25.08 -16.40
N VAL A 246 -4.36 24.68 -16.43
CA VAL A 246 -3.69 24.13 -17.63
C VAL A 246 -4.28 22.79 -18.10
N ALA A 247 -4.81 21.97 -17.18
CA ALA A 247 -5.36 20.65 -17.51
C ALA A 247 -6.78 20.72 -18.09
N LEU A 248 -7.52 21.79 -17.82
CA LEU A 248 -8.90 21.98 -18.28
C LEU A 248 -8.99 22.67 -19.65
N GLU A 249 -7.95 23.41 -20.04
CA GLU A 249 -7.96 24.24 -21.25
C GLU A 249 -7.51 23.49 -22.53
N ASN A 250 -6.95 22.28 -22.42
CA ASN A 250 -6.45 21.53 -23.58
C ASN A 250 -7.00 20.10 -23.65
N GLU A 251 -8.22 19.98 -24.17
CA GLU A 251 -8.93 18.71 -24.35
C GLU A 251 -8.13 17.69 -25.18
N GLN A 252 -7.34 18.14 -26.15
CA GLN A 252 -6.52 17.27 -26.98
C GLN A 252 -5.38 16.61 -26.18
N ILE A 253 -4.65 17.38 -25.37
CA ILE A 253 -3.63 16.85 -24.46
C ILE A 253 -4.26 15.89 -23.46
N TRP A 254 -5.42 16.23 -22.90
CA TRP A 254 -6.10 15.35 -21.96
C TRP A 254 -6.52 14.02 -22.59
N ASN A 255 -6.97 14.02 -23.85
CA ASN A 255 -7.29 12.81 -24.60
C ASN A 255 -6.05 11.92 -24.83
N GLU A 256 -4.89 12.51 -25.11
CA GLU A 256 -3.63 11.79 -25.25
C GLU A 256 -3.17 11.17 -23.92
N VAL A 257 -3.21 11.94 -22.83
CA VAL A 257 -2.90 11.46 -21.49
C VAL A 257 -3.85 10.35 -21.08
N SER A 258 -5.16 10.54 -21.28
CA SER A 258 -6.19 9.58 -20.92
C SER A 258 -5.97 8.22 -21.59
N LYS A 259 -5.64 8.19 -22.89
CA LYS A 259 -5.30 6.95 -23.60
C LYS A 259 -4.13 6.19 -22.93
N LYS A 260 -3.15 6.93 -22.42
CA LYS A 260 -1.95 6.36 -21.78
C LYS A 260 -2.19 5.87 -20.35
N VAL A 261 -3.09 6.51 -19.59
CA VAL A 261 -3.27 6.23 -18.16
C VAL A 261 -4.54 5.43 -17.83
N ASN A 262 -5.50 5.31 -18.74
CA ASN A 262 -6.82 4.71 -18.47
C ASN A 262 -6.71 3.30 -17.84
N SER A 263 -5.87 2.43 -18.39
CA SER A 263 -5.68 1.07 -17.84
C SER A 263 -5.10 1.08 -16.42
N ALA A 264 -4.16 1.99 -16.14
CA ALA A 264 -3.60 2.17 -14.81
C ALA A 264 -4.63 2.75 -13.82
N CYS A 265 -5.45 3.71 -14.26
CA CYS A 265 -6.55 4.26 -13.46
C CYS A 265 -7.56 3.18 -13.08
N GLN A 266 -7.93 2.30 -14.01
CA GLN A 266 -8.81 1.17 -13.73
C GLN A 266 -8.20 0.24 -12.68
N GLN A 267 -6.93 -0.14 -12.85
CA GLN A 267 -6.23 -1.01 -11.90
C GLN A 267 -6.16 -0.42 -10.48
N VAL A 268 -5.75 0.85 -10.39
CA VAL A 268 -5.60 1.56 -9.11
C VAL A 268 -6.96 1.81 -8.42
N SER A 269 -8.06 1.90 -9.18
CA SER A 269 -9.41 2.06 -8.66
C SER A 269 -10.06 0.74 -8.22
N LEU A 270 -9.74 -0.37 -8.90
CA LEU A 270 -10.27 -1.71 -8.60
C LEU A 270 -9.55 -2.39 -7.42
N ASP A 271 -8.30 -2.03 -7.13
CA ASP A 271 -7.47 -2.61 -6.05
C ASP A 271 -7.93 -2.27 -4.62
N GLY A 272 -9.14 -1.73 -4.42
CA GLY A 272 -9.78 -1.63 -3.10
C GLY A 272 -10.17 -2.99 -2.49
N GLY A 273 -10.05 -4.08 -3.26
CA GLY A 273 -10.23 -5.44 -2.77
C GLY A 273 -9.51 -6.45 -3.66
N ALA A 274 -8.53 -7.17 -3.08
CA ALA A 274 -7.81 -8.29 -3.66
C ALA A 274 -6.74 -7.96 -4.73
N ARG A 275 -5.53 -7.62 -4.24
CA ARG A 275 -4.30 -8.11 -4.89
C ARG A 275 -4.31 -9.65 -4.76
N LYS A 276 -4.58 -10.35 -5.87
CA LYS A 276 -4.52 -11.82 -6.00
C LYS A 276 -3.08 -12.32 -6.17
#